data_AF-H2XU17-F1
#
_entry.id   AF-H2XU17-F1
#
_cell.length_a   1.000
_cell.length_b   1.000
_cell.length_c   1.000
_cell.angle_alpha   90.00
_cell.angle_beta   90.00
_cell.angle_gamma   90.00
#
_symmetry.space_group_name_H-M   'P 1'
#
loop_
_entity.id
_entity.type
_entity.pdbx_description
1 polymer ?
#
loop_
_entity_poly.entity_id
_entity_poly.type
_entity_poly.pdbx_seq_one_letter_code
_entity_poly.pdbx_strand_id
1 'polypeptide(L)' 'MVLMTMIARVGDGLALAASMQEDEQTGKSLTEYQNQAKMLFRKLNNQSPDRCTIESGRMLFQ' A
#
# COMPACT_ATOMS: atom_id res chain seq x y z
N MET A 1 -11.15 -5.19 -8.63
CA MET A 1 -11.76 -4.15 -7.77
C MET A 1 -10.64 -3.55 -6.92
N VAL A 2 -10.63 -2.23 -6.70
CA VAL A 2 -9.59 -1.56 -5.90
C VAL A 2 -10.05 -1.51 -4.45
N LEU A 3 -9.25 -2.04 -3.52
CA LEU A 3 -9.61 -2.13 -2.09
C LEU A 3 -9.00 -0.99 -1.25
N MET A 4 -7.81 -0.51 -1.65
CA MET A 4 -7.06 0.51 -0.94
C MET A 4 -6.21 1.32 -1.92
N THR A 5 -6.11 2.62 -1.67
CA THR A 5 -5.19 3.52 -2.36
C THR A 5 -4.48 4.37 -1.32
N MET A 6 -3.15 4.48 -1.40
CA MET A 6 -2.33 5.28 -0.48
C MET A 6 -1.32 6.11 -1.26
N ILE A 7 -1.17 7.38 -0.90
CA ILE A 7 -0.15 8.28 -1.42
C ILE A 7 0.74 8.68 -0.25
N ALA A 8 2.06 8.49 -0.40
CA ALA A 8 3.04 8.81 0.62
C ALA A 8 4.27 9.49 0.01
N ARG A 9 4.98 10.27 0.82
CA ARG A 9 6.25 10.88 0.45
C ARG A 9 7.38 9.87 0.60
N VAL A 10 8.15 9.64 -0.47
CA VAL A 10 9.23 8.62 -0.49
C VAL A 10 10.34 8.91 0.53
N GLY A 11 10.70 10.19 0.74
CA GLY A 11 11.86 10.55 1.57
C GLY A 11 11.76 10.12 3.04
N ASP A 12 10.56 10.02 3.59
CA ASP A 12 10.32 9.68 5.00
C ASP A 12 9.17 8.67 5.21
N GLY A 13 8.50 8.25 4.15
CA GLY A 13 7.35 7.35 4.21
C GLY A 13 6.10 7.98 4.82
N LEU A 14 6.05 9.32 4.93
CA LEU A 14 4.91 10.04 5.49
C LEU A 14 3.68 9.89 4.59
N ALA A 15 2.58 9.36 5.12
CA ALA A 15 1.32 9.27 4.41
C ALA A 15 0.72 10.67 4.17
N LEU A 16 0.35 10.95 2.92
CA LEU A 16 -0.24 12.22 2.48
C LEU A 16 -1.75 12.10 2.27
N ALA A 17 -2.20 11.00 1.69
CA ALA A 17 -3.61 10.70 1.48
C ALA A 17 -3.84 9.19 1.45
N ALA A 18 -5.03 8.74 1.87
CA ALA A 18 -5.44 7.35 1.78
C ALA A 18 -6.95 7.23 1.57
N SER A 19 -7.37 6.20 0.83
CA SER A 19 -8.75 5.80 0.66
C SER A 19 -8.84 4.29 0.82
N MET A 20 -9.78 3.81 1.63
CA MET A 20 -10.00 2.39 1.92
C MET A 20 -11.49 2.10 1.76
N GLN A 21 -11.82 1.02 1.05
CA GLN A 21 -13.17 0.49 1.00
C GLN A 21 -13.29 -0.58 2.07
N GLU A 22 -13.98 -0.27 3.15
CA GLU A 22 -14.23 -1.21 4.24
C GLU A 22 -15.70 -1.67 4.19
N ASP A 23 -15.94 -2.81 3.56
CA ASP A 23 -17.16 -3.59 3.86
C ASP A 23 -16.89 -4.42 5.13
N GLU A 24 -17.89 -4.63 6.00
CA GLU A 24 -17.73 -5.28 7.32
C GLU A 24 -17.02 -6.65 7.26
N GLN A 25 -17.10 -7.36 6.13
CA GLN A 25 -16.45 -8.66 5.94
C GLN A 25 -14.95 -8.57 5.56
N THR A 26 -14.46 -7.42 5.08
CA THR A 26 -13.12 -7.27 4.50
C THR A 26 -12.14 -6.53 5.42
N GLY A 27 -12.63 -5.87 6.47
CA GLY A 27 -11.83 -5.00 7.35
C GLY A 27 -10.63 -5.69 8.01
N LYS A 28 -10.78 -6.96 8.46
CA LYS A 28 -9.69 -7.71 9.09
C LYS A 28 -8.54 -8.02 8.12
N SER A 29 -8.84 -8.33 6.85
CA SER A 29 -7.79 -8.58 5.85
C SER A 29 -7.09 -7.29 5.41
N LEU A 30 -7.80 -6.16 5.39
CA LEU A 30 -7.24 -4.91 4.85
C LEU A 30 -6.14 -4.34 5.75
N THR A 31 -6.20 -4.58 7.05
CA THR A 31 -5.19 -4.14 8.02
C THR A 31 -3.80 -4.72 7.71
N GLU A 32 -3.74 -5.99 7.31
CA GLU A 32 -2.48 -6.65 6.94
C GLU A 32 -1.85 -5.97 5.72
N TYR A 33 -2.64 -5.75 4.67
CA TYR A 33 -2.17 -5.09 3.45
C TYR A 33 -1.80 -3.63 3.67
N GLN A 34 -2.50 -2.92 4.57
CA GLN A 34 -2.10 -1.57 4.99
C GLN A 34 -0.72 -1.57 5.66
N ASN A 35 -0.42 -2.56 6.50
CA ASN A 35 0.90 -2.70 7.12
C ASN A 35 1.99 -3.03 6.08
N GLN A 36 1.68 -3.89 5.10
CA GLN A 36 2.58 -4.16 3.97
C GLN A 36 2.86 -2.91 3.13
N ALA A 37 1.84 -2.08 2.84
CA ALA A 37 2.02 -0.80 2.15
C ALA A 37 2.93 0.16 2.93
N LYS A 38 2.76 0.27 4.25
CA LYS A 38 3.64 1.08 5.11
C LYS A 38 5.08 0.57 5.11
N MET A 39 5.29 -0.75 5.05
CA MET A 39 6.63 -1.34 4.89
C MET A 39 7.25 -1.01 3.53
N LEU A 40 6.45 -1.00 2.46
CA LEU A 40 6.90 -0.58 1.13
C LEU A 40 7.36 0.89 1.14
N PHE A 41 6.57 1.81 1.69
CA PHE A 41 6.94 3.22 1.78
C PHE A 41 8.25 3.45 2.55
N ARG A 42 8.57 2.63 3.55
CA ARG A 42 9.84 2.70 4.29
C ARG A 42 11.04 2.18 3.51
N LYS A 43 10.83 1.31 2.51
CA LYS A 43 11.89 0.69 1.71
C LYS A 43 12.18 1.46 0.42
N LEU A 44 11.18 2.13 -0.13
CA LEU A 44 11.32 2.93 -1.34
C LEU A 44 12.35 4.05 -1.14
N ASN A 45 13.16 4.27 -2.17
CA ASN A 45 14.22 5.27 -2.20
C ASN A 45 14.57 5.61 -3.67
N ASN A 46 15.56 6.48 -3.88
CA ASN A 46 15.94 6.96 -5.21
C ASN A 46 16.52 5.89 -6.17
N GLN A 47 16.77 4.66 -5.69
CA GLN A 47 17.18 3.52 -6.51
C GLN A 47 16.03 2.55 -6.82
N SER A 48 14.85 2.80 -6.25
CA SER A 48 13.67 1.99 -6.52
C SER A 48 13.13 2.28 -7.92
N PRO A 49 12.49 1.30 -8.59
CA PRO A 49 11.89 1.53 -9.90
C PRO A 49 10.71 2.52 -9.80
N ASP A 50 10.60 3.43 -10.77
CA ASP A 50 9.51 4.42 -10.84
C ASP A 50 8.13 3.79 -11.04
N ARG A 51 8.08 2.55 -11.55
CA ARG A 51 6.86 1.76 -11.77
C ARG A 51 7.13 0.31 -11.41
N CYS A 52 6.28 -0.28 -10.60
CA CYS A 52 6.39 -1.68 -10.17
C CYS A 52 5.01 -2.22 -9.82
N THR A 53 4.81 -3.51 -10.04
CA THR A 53 3.67 -4.26 -9.51
C THR A 53 4.23 -5.36 -8.60
N ILE A 54 3.67 -5.51 -7.40
CA ILE A 54 4.14 -6.50 -6.41
C ILE A 54 3.02 -7.47 -6.08
N GLU A 55 3.30 -8.76 -6.23
CA GLU A 55 2.37 -9.83 -5.84
C GLU A 55 2.41 -10.07 -4.33
N SER A 56 1.22 -10.15 -3.70
CA SER A 56 1.06 -10.48 -2.28
C SER A 56 -0.11 -11.45 -2.10
N GLY A 57 0.15 -12.72 -2.42
CA GLY A 57 -0.85 -13.79 -2.38
C GLY A 57 -1.94 -13.57 -3.43
N ARG A 58 -3.18 -13.34 -2.98
CA ARG A 58 -4.34 -13.09 -3.88
C ARG A 58 -4.49 -11.61 -4.25
N MET A 59 -3.61 -10.74 -3.76
CA MET A 59 -3.65 -9.29 -3.97
C MET A 59 -2.42 -8.81 -4.75
N LEU A 60 -2.55 -7.65 -5.38
CA LEU A 60 -1.49 -6.96 -6.10
C LEU A 60 -1.36 -5.53 -5.56
N PHE A 61 -0.12 -5.07 -5.34
CA PHE A 61 0.20 -3.65 -5.17
C PHE A 61 0.61 -3.08 -6.53
N GLN A 62 0.08 -1.91 -6.89
CA GLN A 62 0.31 -1.21 -8.16
C GLN A 62 0.45 0.29 -7.92
#